data_AF-A0A953YIU4-F1
#
_entry.id   AF-A0A953YIU4-F1
#
_cell.length_a   1.000
_cell.length_b   1.000
_cell.length_c   1.000
_cell.angle_alpha   90.00
_cell.angle_beta   90.00
_cell.angle_gamma   90.00
#
_symmetry.space_group_name_H-M   'P 1'
#
loop_
_entity.id
_entity.type
_entity.pdbx_description
1 polymer ?
#
loop_
_entity_poly.entity_id
_entity_poly.type
_entity_poly.pdbx_seq_one_letter_code
_entity_poly.pdbx_strand_id
1 'polypeptide(L)'
;PDYIDSLATSTPVAEHVAVDYELRGCPIAKEQLLEVISAFLAGRRPDVADESVCMECKRAGQVCVAVAHGQACLGPVTHAGCGALCPRFARGCFGCFGPKERANTRALADHLVASGADRPQIVRAFRLITGWAAAFRAESERHDD
;
A
#
# COMPACT_ATOMS: atom_id res chain seq x y z
N PRO A 1 10.62 9.22 33.50
CA PRO A 1 9.84 8.00 33.77
C PRO A 1 10.64 6.78 33.30
N ASP A 2 10.90 5.81 34.18
CA ASP A 2 11.61 4.53 33.93
C ASP A 2 10.83 3.58 33.01
N TYR A 3 10.15 4.13 32.00
CA TYR A 3 8.98 3.56 31.36
C TYR A 3 9.30 2.96 29.99
N ILE A 4 9.16 1.64 29.94
CA ILE A 4 8.97 0.77 28.76
C ILE A 4 10.26 0.46 28.00
N ASP A 5 10.72 -0.80 28.12
CA ASP A 5 11.69 -1.41 27.20
C ASP A 5 11.08 -1.44 25.79
N SER A 6 11.68 -0.70 24.86
CA SER A 6 11.27 -0.68 23.46
C SER A 6 12.02 -1.73 22.65
N LEU A 7 11.35 -2.24 21.60
CA LEU A 7 12.01 -3.09 20.61
C LEU A 7 13.03 -2.27 19.81
N ALA A 8 14.09 -2.94 19.35
CA ALA A 8 15.12 -2.32 18.52
C ALA A 8 14.59 -1.84 17.15
N THR A 9 13.51 -2.47 16.65
CA THR A 9 12.87 -2.14 15.38
C THR A 9 11.36 -2.14 15.51
N SER A 10 10.70 -1.29 14.72
CA SER A 10 9.24 -1.23 14.63
C SER A 10 8.73 -2.28 13.64
N THR A 11 8.44 -3.48 14.14
CA THR A 11 7.94 -4.63 13.37
C THR A 11 6.41 -4.77 13.49
N PRO A 12 5.73 -5.34 12.48
CA PRO A 12 4.28 -5.53 12.51
C PRO A 12 3.86 -6.54 13.57
N VAL A 13 2.63 -6.41 14.07
CA VAL A 13 2.06 -7.28 15.11
C VAL A 13 2.15 -8.77 14.75
N ALA A 14 1.99 -9.10 13.46
CA ALA A 14 2.06 -10.47 12.96
C ALA A 14 3.45 -11.15 13.13
N GLU A 15 4.52 -10.40 13.41
CA GLU A 15 5.83 -10.98 13.75
C GLU A 15 5.93 -11.41 15.23
N HIS A 16 5.01 -10.96 16.08
CA HIS A 16 5.05 -11.20 17.53
C HIS A 16 3.93 -12.12 18.01
N VAL A 17 2.79 -12.13 17.33
CA VAL A 17 1.63 -12.94 17.68
C VAL A 17 0.96 -13.48 16.43
N ALA A 18 0.24 -14.60 16.59
CA ALA A 18 -0.62 -15.11 15.52
C ALA A 18 -1.75 -14.10 15.24
N VAL A 19 -1.89 -13.71 13.97
CA VAL A 19 -2.92 -12.79 13.49
C VAL A 19 -3.82 -13.53 12.52
N ASP A 20 -5.10 -13.69 12.88
CA ASP A 20 -6.08 -14.40 12.05
C ASP A 20 -6.46 -13.62 10.79
N TYR A 21 -6.49 -12.29 10.90
CA TYR A 21 -6.86 -11.40 9.81
C TYR A 21 -6.24 -10.00 9.99
N GLU A 22 -5.62 -9.48 8.93
CA GLU A 22 -5.06 -8.14 8.88
C GLU A 22 -5.89 -7.26 7.94
N LEU A 23 -6.52 -6.21 8.48
CA LEU A 23 -7.20 -5.21 7.67
C LEU A 23 -6.26 -4.04 7.39
N ARG A 24 -5.92 -3.84 6.12
CA ARG A 24 -4.89 -2.88 5.69
C ARG A 24 -5.46 -1.49 5.42
N GLY A 25 -4.69 -0.47 5.81
CA GLY A 25 -4.96 0.93 5.53
C GLY A 25 -4.39 1.87 6.60
N CYS A 26 -4.13 3.12 6.23
CA CYS A 26 -3.62 4.15 7.14
C CYS A 26 -4.41 5.47 6.98
N PRO A 27 -5.63 5.58 7.56
CA PRO A 27 -6.37 4.52 8.22
C PRO A 27 -7.07 3.59 7.23
N ILE A 28 -7.62 2.49 7.75
CA ILE A 28 -8.58 1.63 7.03
C ILE A 28 -9.82 2.43 6.60
N ALA A 29 -10.51 1.99 5.55
CA ALA A 29 -11.78 2.60 5.15
C ALA A 29 -12.94 2.12 6.05
N LYS A 30 -13.95 2.96 6.22
CA LYS A 30 -15.15 2.63 7.02
C LYS A 30 -15.89 1.43 6.43
N GLU A 31 -16.05 1.41 5.11
CA GLU A 31 -16.78 0.39 4.39
C GLU A 31 -16.08 -0.97 4.51
N GLN A 32 -14.74 -0.99 4.43
CA GLN A 32 -13.93 -2.18 4.69
C GLN A 32 -14.14 -2.71 6.11
N LEU A 33 -14.14 -1.83 7.11
CA LEU A 33 -14.34 -2.24 8.50
C LEU A 33 -15.73 -2.85 8.72
N LEU A 34 -16.77 -2.22 8.18
CA LEU A 34 -18.14 -2.73 8.28
C LEU A 34 -18.27 -4.09 7.59
N GLU A 35 -17.68 -4.24 6.40
CA GLU A 35 -17.68 -5.51 5.67
C GLU A 35 -17.02 -6.63 6.48
N VAL A 36 -15.82 -6.39 7.03
CA VAL A 36 -15.09 -7.39 7.82
C VAL A 36 -15.88 -7.80 9.07
N ILE A 37 -16.42 -6.84 9.82
CA ILE A 37 -17.20 -7.12 11.03
C ILE A 37 -18.46 -7.91 10.68
N SER A 38 -19.24 -7.44 9.69
CA SER A 38 -20.47 -8.12 9.27
C SER A 38 -20.20 -9.51 8.72
N ALA A 39 -19.09 -9.72 8.00
CA ALA A 39 -18.70 -11.02 7.48
C ALA A 39 -18.43 -12.04 8.59
N PHE A 40 -17.60 -11.67 9.57
CA PHE A 40 -17.29 -12.57 10.66
C PHE A 40 -18.49 -12.86 11.56
N LEU A 41 -19.35 -11.87 11.84
CA LEU A 41 -20.60 -12.11 12.57
C LEU A 41 -21.54 -13.08 11.85
N ALA A 42 -21.52 -13.10 10.52
CA ALA A 42 -22.31 -14.02 9.69
C ALA A 42 -21.59 -15.35 9.39
N GLY A 43 -20.38 -15.58 9.91
CA GLY A 43 -19.61 -16.80 9.66
C GLY A 43 -19.13 -16.96 8.21
N ARG A 44 -19.01 -15.86 7.46
CA ARG A 44 -18.51 -15.84 6.07
C ARG A 44 -17.14 -15.19 5.99
N ARG A 45 -16.42 -15.46 4.89
CA ARG A 45 -15.16 -14.77 4.58
C ARG A 45 -15.45 -13.29 4.22
N PRO A 46 -14.68 -12.32 4.74
CA PRO A 46 -14.77 -10.93 4.31
C PRO A 46 -14.44 -10.75 2.82
N ASP A 47 -15.26 -9.95 2.13
CA ASP A 47 -15.04 -9.55 0.73
C ASP A 47 -14.36 -8.18 0.68
N VAL A 48 -13.06 -8.16 0.94
CA VAL A 48 -12.22 -6.97 0.80
C VAL A 48 -11.47 -7.01 -0.53
N ALA A 49 -11.31 -5.85 -1.16
CA ALA A 49 -10.70 -5.75 -2.48
C ALA A 49 -9.25 -6.30 -2.51
N ASP A 50 -9.00 -7.29 -3.35
CA ASP A 50 -7.68 -7.86 -3.63
C ASP A 50 -7.02 -7.24 -4.88
N GLU A 51 -7.79 -6.49 -5.67
CA GLU A 51 -7.33 -5.78 -6.86
C GLU A 51 -6.46 -4.54 -6.54
N SER A 52 -5.80 -4.02 -7.57
CA SER A 52 -5.02 -2.78 -7.45
C SER A 52 -5.91 -1.55 -7.30
N VAL A 53 -5.43 -0.50 -6.62
CA VAL A 53 -6.05 0.85 -6.63
C VAL A 53 -6.32 1.37 -8.05
N CYS A 54 -5.53 0.93 -9.04
CA CYS A 54 -5.77 1.29 -10.44
C CYS A 54 -7.18 0.93 -10.92
N MET A 55 -7.78 -0.16 -10.45
CA MET A 55 -9.12 -0.57 -10.86
C MET A 55 -10.17 0.42 -10.36
N GLU A 56 -10.13 0.81 -9.09
CA GLU A 56 -10.98 1.87 -8.54
C GLU A 56 -10.75 3.21 -9.25
N CYS A 57 -9.49 3.58 -9.46
CA CYS A 57 -9.08 4.82 -10.12
C CYS A 57 -9.65 4.91 -11.54
N LYS A 58 -9.63 3.81 -12.30
CA LYS A 58 -10.20 3.72 -13.65
C LYS A 58 -11.72 3.70 -13.64
N ARG A 59 -12.36 2.96 -12.73
CA ARG A 59 -13.82 2.98 -12.56
C ARG A 59 -14.33 4.37 -12.19
N ALA A 60 -13.56 5.14 -11.42
CA ALA A 60 -13.84 6.53 -11.05
C ALA A 60 -13.48 7.56 -12.12
N GLY A 61 -13.05 7.14 -13.33
CA GLY A 61 -12.76 8.03 -14.46
C GLY A 61 -11.56 8.97 -14.25
N GLN A 62 -10.65 8.65 -13.32
CA GLN A 62 -9.53 9.53 -13.01
C GLN A 62 -8.48 9.52 -14.12
N VAL A 63 -7.97 10.71 -14.46
CA VAL A 63 -6.82 10.84 -15.35
C VAL A 63 -5.60 10.20 -14.66
N CYS A 64 -4.88 9.34 -15.38
CA CYS A 64 -3.74 8.64 -14.80
C CYS A 64 -2.58 9.60 -14.58
N VAL A 65 -2.35 10.02 -13.33
CA VAL A 65 -1.28 10.97 -12.98
C VAL A 65 0.12 10.47 -13.31
N ALA A 66 0.35 9.15 -13.26
CA ALA A 66 1.64 8.56 -13.64
C ALA A 66 1.93 8.74 -15.13
N VAL A 67 0.91 8.60 -15.98
CA VAL A 67 1.07 8.71 -17.44
C VAL A 67 0.95 10.15 -17.91
N ALA A 68 -0.06 10.88 -17.46
CA ALA A 68 -0.36 12.23 -17.92
C ALA A 68 0.60 13.29 -17.37
N HIS A 69 1.18 13.04 -16.18
CA HIS A 69 1.98 14.03 -15.46
C HIS A 69 3.35 13.50 -15.01
N GLY A 70 3.71 12.25 -15.36
CA GLY A 70 4.98 11.64 -14.93
C GLY A 70 5.11 11.50 -13.41
N GLN A 71 4.00 11.56 -12.66
CA GLN A 71 4.05 11.52 -11.19
C GLN A 71 4.25 10.10 -10.67
N ALA A 72 5.19 9.94 -9.73
CA ALA A 72 5.37 8.66 -9.03
C ALA A 72 4.08 8.22 -8.33
N CYS A 73 3.64 6.99 -8.58
CA CYS A 73 2.37 6.46 -8.09
C CYS A 73 2.50 4.96 -7.77
N LEU A 74 2.23 4.58 -6.53
CA LEU A 74 2.25 3.16 -6.08
C LEU A 74 0.95 2.41 -6.35
N GLY A 75 -0.02 3.04 -7.02
CA GLY A 75 -1.35 2.48 -7.30
C GLY A 75 -1.32 1.07 -7.94
N PRO A 76 -0.42 0.80 -8.91
CA PRO A 76 -0.34 -0.52 -9.55
C PRO A 76 0.01 -1.68 -8.61
N VAL A 77 0.69 -1.38 -7.51
CA VAL A 77 1.17 -2.39 -6.54
C VAL A 77 0.44 -2.33 -5.21
N THR A 78 -0.58 -1.48 -5.05
CA THR A 78 -1.28 -1.25 -3.78
C THR A 78 -2.70 -1.79 -3.82
N HIS A 79 -3.18 -2.38 -2.73
CA HIS A 79 -4.59 -2.80 -2.60
C HIS A 79 -5.58 -1.65 -2.78
N ALA A 80 -6.67 -1.92 -3.51
CA ALA A 80 -7.88 -1.10 -3.55
C ALA A 80 -8.59 -1.06 -2.18
N GLY A 81 -9.63 -0.22 -2.07
CA GLY A 81 -10.46 -0.05 -0.89
C GLY A 81 -10.45 1.38 -0.33
N CYS A 82 -9.54 2.24 -0.80
CA CYS A 82 -9.44 3.64 -0.39
C CYS A 82 -10.23 4.60 -1.30
N GLY A 83 -10.90 4.08 -2.33
CA GLY A 83 -11.65 4.87 -3.30
C GLY A 83 -10.77 5.73 -4.20
N ALA A 84 -9.52 5.32 -4.43
CA ALA A 84 -8.51 6.07 -5.17
C ALA A 84 -8.40 7.55 -4.73
N LEU A 85 -8.35 7.78 -3.42
CA LEU A 85 -8.35 9.12 -2.82
C LEU A 85 -7.23 10.03 -3.37
N CYS A 86 -5.98 9.58 -3.37
CA CYS A 86 -4.86 10.43 -3.80
C CYS A 86 -4.98 10.85 -5.28
N PRO A 87 -5.24 9.93 -6.23
CA PRO A 87 -5.45 10.29 -7.63
C PRO A 87 -6.58 11.30 -7.86
N ARG A 88 -7.66 11.23 -7.08
CA ARG A 88 -8.77 12.21 -7.14
C ARG A 88 -8.33 13.64 -6.84
N PHE A 89 -7.24 13.81 -6.11
CA PHE A 89 -6.60 15.09 -5.81
C PHE A 89 -5.32 15.30 -6.62
N ALA A 90 -5.24 14.72 -7.83
CA ALA A 90 -4.12 14.87 -8.77
C ALA A 90 -2.76 14.53 -8.15
N ARG A 91 -2.73 13.48 -7.31
CA ARG A 91 -1.50 12.98 -6.68
C ARG A 91 -1.36 11.47 -6.80
N GLY A 92 -0.12 11.01 -6.97
CA GLY A 92 0.19 9.58 -6.96
C GLY A 92 -0.19 8.90 -5.65
N CYS A 93 -0.60 7.63 -5.74
CA CYS A 93 -0.91 6.80 -4.58
C CYS A 93 0.34 6.57 -3.71
N PHE A 94 0.18 6.64 -2.38
CA PHE A 94 1.27 6.47 -1.41
C PHE A 94 1.53 5.02 -0.97
N GLY A 95 0.70 4.06 -1.36
CA GLY A 95 0.87 2.67 -0.91
C GLY A 95 0.39 2.38 0.51
N CYS A 96 -0.44 3.24 1.10
CA CYS A 96 -0.89 3.10 2.50
C CYS A 96 -1.70 1.83 2.79
N PHE A 97 -2.32 1.22 1.78
CA PHE A 97 -3.09 -0.03 1.91
C PHE A 97 -2.22 -1.29 1.70
N GLY A 98 -0.92 -1.09 1.52
CA GLY A 98 0.06 -2.17 1.39
C GLY A 98 0.02 -2.89 0.04
N PRO A 99 0.96 -3.81 -0.18
CA PRO A 99 1.14 -4.48 -1.46
C PRO A 99 -0.04 -5.39 -1.80
N LYS A 100 -0.61 -5.24 -3.00
CA LYS A 100 -1.65 -6.14 -3.53
C LYS A 100 -1.13 -7.56 -3.77
N GLU A 101 -2.03 -8.50 -4.05
CA GLU A 101 -1.64 -9.85 -4.48
C GLU A 101 -0.75 -9.77 -5.74
N ARG A 102 0.38 -10.49 -5.71
CA ARG A 102 1.39 -10.52 -6.78
C ARG A 102 1.80 -9.11 -7.23
N ALA A 103 2.11 -8.24 -6.26
CA ALA A 103 2.62 -6.90 -6.51
C ALA A 103 3.95 -6.95 -7.28
N ASN A 104 3.96 -6.48 -8.54
CA ASN A 104 5.17 -6.40 -9.36
C ASN A 104 5.93 -5.10 -9.08
N THR A 105 6.53 -5.01 -7.89
CA THR A 105 7.26 -3.83 -7.42
C THR A 105 8.45 -3.48 -8.30
N ARG A 106 9.16 -4.48 -8.82
CA ARG A 106 10.31 -4.31 -9.71
C ARG A 106 9.94 -3.59 -10.99
N ALA A 107 8.93 -4.07 -11.71
CA ALA A 107 8.49 -3.43 -12.95
C ALA A 107 7.99 -2.00 -12.70
N LEU A 108 7.36 -1.76 -11.55
CA LEU A 108 6.98 -0.40 -11.17
C LEU A 108 8.20 0.47 -10.89
N ALA A 109 9.18 -0.01 -10.14
CA ALA A 109 10.41 0.73 -9.87
C ALA A 109 11.16 1.07 -11.16
N ASP A 110 11.30 0.12 -12.08
CA ASP A 110 11.90 0.33 -13.41
C ASP A 110 11.15 1.44 -14.19
N HIS A 111 9.81 1.45 -14.12
CA HIS A 111 8.99 2.50 -14.73
C HIS A 111 9.18 3.87 -14.06
N LEU A 112 9.32 3.92 -12.73
CA LEU A 112 9.59 5.16 -12.01
C LEU A 112 10.97 5.73 -12.38
N VAL A 113 12.01 4.88 -12.47
CA VAL A 113 13.34 5.28 -12.97
C VAL A 113 13.25 5.84 -14.37
N ALA A 114 12.56 5.14 -15.28
CA ALA A 114 12.38 5.58 -16.66
C ALA A 114 11.59 6.91 -16.76
N SER A 115 10.79 7.22 -15.75
CA SER A 115 10.03 8.47 -15.63
C SER A 115 10.82 9.58 -14.91
N GLY A 116 12.09 9.34 -14.58
CA GLY A 116 13.01 10.33 -14.00
C GLY A 116 13.12 10.32 -12.47
N ALA A 117 12.60 9.29 -11.78
CA ALA A 117 12.79 9.16 -10.35
C ALA A 117 14.23 8.73 -10.00
N ASP A 118 14.83 9.39 -9.00
CA ASP A 118 16.11 8.98 -8.44
C ASP A 118 15.96 7.83 -7.43
N ARG A 119 17.08 7.17 -7.09
CA ARG A 119 17.10 6.07 -6.12
C ARG A 119 16.50 6.47 -4.77
N PRO A 120 16.89 7.61 -4.14
CA PRO A 120 16.27 8.05 -2.89
C PRO A 120 14.75 8.24 -2.96
N GLN A 121 14.21 8.70 -4.09
CA GLN A 121 12.77 8.82 -4.32
C GLN A 121 12.09 7.45 -4.35
N ILE A 122 12.70 6.44 -4.98
CA ILE A 122 12.18 5.08 -5.02
C ILE A 122 12.18 4.45 -3.62
N VAL A 123 13.30 4.56 -2.89
CA VAL A 123 13.41 4.08 -1.51
C VAL A 123 12.33 4.72 -0.63
N ARG A 124 12.17 6.06 -0.71
CA ARG A 124 11.13 6.78 0.05
C ARG A 124 9.72 6.33 -0.33
N ALA A 125 9.45 6.10 -1.62
CA ALA A 125 8.13 5.67 -2.07
C ALA A 125 7.73 4.35 -1.40
N PHE A 126 8.59 3.32 -1.48
CA PHE A 126 8.28 2.00 -0.91
C PHE A 126 8.35 1.96 0.62
N ARG A 127 9.11 2.84 1.27
CA ARG A 127 9.24 2.87 2.75
C ARG A 127 8.23 3.75 3.48
N LEU A 128 7.48 4.62 2.79
CA LEU A 128 6.75 5.73 3.41
C LEU A 128 5.76 5.32 4.52
N ILE A 129 4.91 4.32 4.28
CA ILE A 129 3.81 3.96 5.19
C ILE A 129 3.87 2.47 5.53
N THR A 130 3.95 1.62 4.51
CA THR A 130 3.93 0.15 4.64
C THR A 130 5.30 -0.44 4.34
N GLY A 131 6.37 0.25 4.77
CA GLY A 131 7.75 -0.08 4.43
C GLY A 131 8.25 -1.44 4.93
N TRP A 132 7.63 -2.00 5.96
CA TRP A 132 7.95 -3.34 6.45
C TRP A 132 7.20 -4.47 5.73
N ALA A 133 6.24 -4.14 4.85
CA ALA A 133 5.56 -5.14 4.06
C ALA A 133 6.56 -5.81 3.10
N ALA A 134 6.61 -7.15 3.09
CA ALA A 134 7.68 -7.91 2.44
C ALA A 134 8.02 -7.46 1.01
N ALA A 135 7.00 -7.25 0.16
CA ALA A 135 7.21 -6.81 -1.22
C ALA A 135 7.81 -5.40 -1.33
N PHE A 136 7.35 -4.47 -0.49
CA PHE A 136 7.83 -3.08 -0.49
C PHE A 136 9.22 -2.99 0.15
N ARG A 137 9.46 -3.72 1.24
CA ARG A 137 10.76 -3.81 1.90
C ARG A 137 11.82 -4.32 0.93
N ALA A 138 11.55 -5.48 0.31
CA ALA A 138 12.46 -6.11 -0.63
C ALA A 138 12.73 -5.26 -1.88
N GLU A 139 11.77 -4.45 -2.33
CA GLU A 139 12.03 -3.49 -3.41
C GLU A 139 12.90 -2.35 -2.91
N SER A 140 12.56 -1.73 -1.77
CA SER A 140 13.32 -0.59 -1.25
C SER A 140 14.79 -0.91 -0.99
N GLU A 141 15.09 -2.11 -0.48
CA GLU A 141 16.46 -2.58 -0.21
C GLU A 141 17.29 -2.73 -1.49
N ARG A 142 16.68 -2.92 -2.66
CA ARG A 142 17.40 -2.99 -3.95
C ARG A 142 17.95 -1.64 -4.41
N HIS A 143 17.44 -0.55 -3.85
CA HIS A 143 17.79 0.83 -4.22
C HIS A 143 18.51 1.58 -3.09
N ASP A 144 18.87 0.89 -2.00
CA ASP A 144 19.49 1.48 -0.80
C ASP A 144 21.02 1.65 -0.91
N ASP A 145 21.61 1.25 -2.04
CA ASP A 145 23.04 1.40 -2.40
C ASP A 145 23.32 2.61 -3.31
#